data_AF-A0A2E6TUY6-F1
#
_entry.id   AF-A0A2E6TUY6-F1
#
_cell.length_a   1.000
_cell.length_b   1.000
_cell.length_c   1.000
_cell.angle_alpha   90.00
_cell.angle_beta   90.00
_cell.angle_gamma   90.00
#
_symmetry.space_group_name_H-M   'P 1'
#
loop_
_entity.id
_entity.type
_entity.pdbx_description
1 polymer ?
#
loop_
_entity_poly.entity_id
_entity_poly.type
_entity_poly.pdbx_seq_one_letter_code
_entity_poly.pdbx_strand_id
1 'polypeptide(L)'
;MTFLISSLIILPMKFQVLMLLFCLAAGCSTFERKWKEAGEIPRDGIEGQWIGRWHSDYNQHNDKLRCIVTKKNDAIYETLFHAKYTRWIIPVSFGYGLDMNTTRQGGQFQFVGSADLGSLAGGIYQYTGEGNATMLQFIYRAEMDHGTFYLKRPPRNK
;
A
#
# COMPACT_ATOMS: atom_id res chain seq x y z
N MET A 1 -28.65 -55.93 16.51
CA MET A 1 -27.67 -54.93 16.97
C MET A 1 -27.23 -54.13 15.75
N THR A 2 -27.67 -52.88 15.70
CA THR A 2 -27.54 -51.87 14.64
C THR A 2 -26.08 -51.45 14.46
N PHE A 3 -25.58 -51.28 13.23
CA PHE A 3 -24.64 -50.19 12.90
C PHE A 3 -24.72 -49.86 11.40
N LEU A 4 -25.29 -48.67 11.13
CA LEU A 4 -25.18 -47.92 9.89
C LEU A 4 -23.77 -47.33 9.81
N ILE A 5 -23.03 -47.54 8.71
CA ILE A 5 -21.80 -46.78 8.43
C ILE A 5 -21.91 -46.18 7.03
N SER A 6 -22.28 -44.90 7.06
CA SER A 6 -21.77 -43.79 6.24
C SER A 6 -21.45 -44.06 4.76
N SER A 7 -22.38 -43.67 3.88
CA SER A 7 -22.08 -43.39 2.48
C SER A 7 -21.13 -42.19 2.39
N LEU A 8 -19.83 -42.47 2.22
CA LEU A 8 -18.85 -41.45 1.89
C LEU A 8 -19.14 -40.98 0.45
N ILE A 9 -19.72 -39.80 0.31
CA ILE A 9 -19.97 -39.16 -0.99
C ILE A 9 -18.60 -38.82 -1.58
N ILE A 10 -18.09 -39.67 -2.48
CA ILE A 10 -16.91 -39.39 -3.29
C ILE A 10 -17.33 -38.34 -4.32
N LEU A 11 -17.17 -37.06 -4.00
CA LEU A 11 -17.29 -35.98 -4.98
C LEU A 11 -16.25 -36.21 -6.08
N PRO A 12 -16.62 -36.21 -7.37
CA PRO A 12 -15.70 -36.47 -8.46
C PRO A 12 -14.60 -35.39 -8.49
N MET A 13 -13.32 -35.81 -8.56
CA MET A 13 -12.10 -34.97 -8.59
C MET A 13 -12.18 -33.71 -9.49
N LYS A 14 -13.02 -33.72 -10.52
CA LYS A 14 -13.24 -32.58 -11.43
C LYS A 14 -13.92 -31.38 -10.75
N PHE A 15 -14.73 -31.60 -9.71
CA PHE A 15 -15.38 -30.51 -8.96
C PHE A 15 -14.42 -29.81 -7.98
N GLN A 16 -13.38 -30.47 -7.50
CA GLN A 16 -12.38 -29.89 -6.59
C GLN A 16 -11.46 -28.89 -7.30
N VAL A 17 -11.10 -29.14 -8.57
CA VAL A 17 -10.28 -28.22 -9.38
C VAL A 17 -11.04 -26.93 -9.70
N LEU A 18 -12.35 -27.01 -9.93
CA LEU A 18 -13.19 -25.84 -10.22
C LEU A 18 -13.35 -24.91 -9.00
N MET A 19 -13.41 -25.48 -7.79
CA MET A 19 -13.51 -24.71 -6.54
C MET A 19 -12.20 -23.99 -6.18
N LEU A 20 -11.04 -24.58 -6.51
CA LEU A 20 -9.73 -23.93 -6.33
C LEU A 20 -9.53 -22.73 -7.28
N LEU A 21 -10.07 -22.80 -8.50
CA LEU A 21 -10.07 -21.67 -9.45
C LEU A 21 -11.01 -20.54 -9.01
N PHE A 22 -12.14 -20.84 -8.38
CA PHE A 22 -13.12 -19.83 -7.96
C PHE A 22 -12.65 -18.99 -6.76
N CYS A 23 -11.86 -19.58 -5.84
CA CYS A 23 -11.27 -18.84 -4.72
C CYS A 23 -10.20 -17.82 -5.16
N LEU A 24 -9.60 -17.98 -6.35
CA LEU A 24 -8.64 -17.03 -6.91
C LEU A 24 -9.30 -15.80 -7.56
N ALA A 25 -10.60 -15.89 -7.91
CA ALA A 25 -11.32 -14.82 -8.60
C ALA A 25 -11.97 -13.78 -7.67
N ALA A 26 -12.10 -14.07 -6.37
CA ALA A 26 -12.74 -13.17 -5.39
C ALA A 26 -11.76 -12.23 -4.65
N GLY A 27 -10.46 -12.31 -4.94
CA GLY A 27 -9.43 -11.54 -4.25
C GLY A 27 -9.23 -10.13 -4.81
N CYS A 28 -10.22 -9.24 -4.70
CA CYS A 28 -9.88 -7.81 -4.75
C CYS A 28 -9.00 -7.55 -3.52
N SER A 29 -7.72 -7.27 -3.72
CA SER A 29 -6.78 -7.17 -2.60
C SER A 29 -7.29 -6.13 -1.58
N THR A 30 -6.97 -6.33 -0.29
CA THR A 30 -7.35 -5.38 0.77
C THR A 30 -6.92 -3.95 0.45
N PHE A 31 -5.81 -3.79 -0.29
CA PHE A 31 -5.37 -2.51 -0.82
C PHE A 31 -6.34 -1.93 -1.85
N GLU A 32 -6.80 -2.67 -2.87
CA GLU A 32 -7.69 -2.11 -3.90
C GLU A 32 -9.05 -1.68 -3.32
N ARG A 33 -9.55 -2.41 -2.30
CA ARG A 33 -10.74 -1.98 -1.55
C ARG A 33 -10.51 -0.66 -0.83
N LYS A 34 -9.47 -0.57 0.00
CA LYS A 34 -9.09 0.67 0.69
C LYS A 34 -8.82 1.82 -0.28
N TRP A 35 -8.21 1.51 -1.42
CA TRP A 35 -7.94 2.46 -2.49
C TRP A 35 -9.25 3.07 -2.96
N LYS A 36 -10.25 2.25 -3.34
CA LYS A 36 -11.55 2.74 -3.78
C LYS A 36 -12.22 3.63 -2.72
N GLU A 37 -12.27 3.19 -1.47
CA GLU A 37 -12.83 3.96 -0.36
C GLU A 37 -12.14 5.33 -0.17
N ALA A 38 -10.81 5.35 -0.26
CA ALA A 38 -10.02 6.57 -0.16
C ALA A 38 -10.25 7.56 -1.33
N GLY A 39 -10.88 7.12 -2.43
CA GLY A 39 -11.24 7.97 -3.57
C GLY A 39 -12.41 8.91 -3.28
N GLU A 40 -13.26 8.56 -2.32
CA GLU A 40 -14.43 9.34 -1.91
C GLU A 40 -14.10 10.40 -0.86
N ILE A 41 -12.88 10.39 -0.32
CA ILE A 41 -12.44 11.33 0.72
C ILE A 41 -12.27 12.74 0.11
N PRO A 42 -12.82 13.80 0.75
CA PRO A 42 -12.59 15.18 0.34
C PRO A 42 -11.10 15.54 0.26
N ARG A 43 -10.72 16.33 -0.75
CA ARG A 43 -9.32 16.68 -1.03
C ARG A 43 -8.90 18.00 -0.38
N ASP A 44 -9.43 18.31 0.79
CA ASP A 44 -9.17 19.57 1.52
C ASP A 44 -7.89 19.49 2.38
N GLY A 45 -7.49 18.28 2.74
CA GLY A 45 -6.27 17.97 3.47
C GLY A 45 -5.36 17.01 2.70
N ILE A 46 -4.55 16.23 3.43
CA ILE A 46 -3.63 15.25 2.84
C ILE A 46 -4.23 13.83 2.78
N GLU A 47 -5.40 13.62 3.35
CA GLU A 47 -6.12 12.34 3.39
C GLU A 47 -6.52 11.87 1.99
N GLY A 48 -6.69 10.56 1.81
CA GLY A 48 -7.19 9.95 0.58
C GLY A 48 -6.09 9.40 -0.33
N GLN A 49 -6.42 9.28 -1.62
CA GLN A 49 -5.57 8.66 -2.63
C GLN A 49 -4.44 9.57 -3.13
N TRP A 50 -3.31 8.94 -3.42
CA TRP A 50 -2.12 9.53 -4.00
C TRP A 50 -1.45 8.59 -5.00
N ILE A 51 -1.01 9.13 -6.14
CA ILE A 51 -0.26 8.41 -7.16
C ILE A 51 1.06 9.12 -7.44
N GLY A 52 2.10 8.37 -7.78
CA GLY A 52 3.40 8.97 -7.99
C GLY A 52 4.49 7.97 -8.34
N ARG A 53 5.71 8.30 -7.95
CA ARG A 53 6.89 7.48 -8.20
C ARG A 53 7.72 7.29 -6.94
N TRP A 54 8.30 6.10 -6.84
CA TRP A 54 9.39 5.78 -5.93
C TRP A 54 10.69 5.91 -6.70
N HIS A 55 11.54 6.86 -6.30
CA HIS A 55 12.91 6.97 -6.76
C HIS A 55 13.89 6.45 -5.69
N SER A 56 14.78 5.55 -6.10
CA SER A 56 15.94 5.14 -5.29
C SER A 56 17.19 5.79 -5.86
N ASP A 57 17.92 6.49 -5.00
CA ASP A 57 19.23 7.05 -5.35
C ASP A 57 20.32 5.95 -5.34
N TYR A 58 20.10 4.87 -4.58
CA TYR A 58 21.03 3.75 -4.46
C TYR A 58 21.08 2.87 -5.72
N ASN A 59 19.92 2.46 -6.24
CA ASN A 59 19.84 1.49 -7.35
C ASN A 59 19.11 2.05 -8.59
N GLN A 60 18.76 3.34 -8.57
CA GLN A 60 18.11 4.05 -9.69
C GLN A 60 16.73 3.50 -10.07
N HIS A 61 16.09 2.70 -9.21
CA HIS A 61 14.70 2.33 -9.39
C HIS A 61 13.82 3.58 -9.46
N ASN A 62 12.84 3.54 -10.37
CA ASN A 62 11.92 4.66 -10.62
C ASN A 62 10.51 4.15 -10.92
N ASP A 63 9.93 3.47 -9.94
CA ASP A 63 8.73 2.65 -10.09
C ASP A 63 7.45 3.40 -9.74
N LYS A 64 6.31 2.91 -10.24
CA LYS A 64 5.00 3.49 -9.94
C LYS A 64 4.64 3.22 -8.49
N LEU A 65 4.17 4.26 -7.82
CA LEU A 65 3.79 4.21 -6.42
C LEU A 65 2.35 4.70 -6.25
N ARG A 66 1.57 3.95 -5.48
CA ARG A 66 0.30 4.38 -4.92
C ARG A 66 0.45 4.56 -3.42
N CYS A 67 -0.26 5.52 -2.85
CA CYS A 67 -0.32 5.74 -1.42
C CYS A 67 -1.75 6.12 -1.00
N ILE A 68 -2.17 5.63 0.15
CA ILE A 68 -3.40 6.06 0.83
C ILE A 68 -2.96 6.72 2.13
N VAL A 69 -3.48 7.92 2.38
CA VAL A 69 -3.27 8.64 3.65
C VAL A 69 -4.56 8.63 4.45
N THR A 70 -4.49 8.18 5.70
CA THR A 70 -5.65 8.10 6.62
C THR A 70 -5.30 8.86 7.90
N LYS A 71 -6.13 9.83 8.28
CA LYS A 71 -5.97 10.52 9.57
C LYS A 71 -6.34 9.58 10.71
N LYS A 72 -5.41 9.32 11.64
CA LYS A 72 -5.68 8.55 12.87
C LYS A 72 -6.09 9.47 14.02
N ASN A 73 -5.42 10.60 14.15
CA ASN A 73 -5.78 11.70 15.05
C ASN A 73 -5.16 13.02 14.54
N ASP A 74 -5.17 14.08 15.34
CA ASP A 74 -4.69 15.40 14.91
C ASP A 74 -3.19 15.49 14.62
N ALA A 75 -2.38 14.62 15.22
CA ALA A 75 -0.93 14.59 15.03
C ALA A 75 -0.45 13.37 14.24
N ILE A 76 -1.26 12.32 14.11
CA ILE A 76 -0.85 11.04 13.53
C ILE A 76 -1.69 10.74 12.30
N TYR A 77 -0.98 10.46 11.21
CA TYR A 77 -1.54 9.95 9.96
C TYR A 77 -0.93 8.59 9.64
N GLU A 78 -1.74 7.66 9.15
CA GLU A 78 -1.27 6.42 8.57
C GLU A 78 -1.10 6.60 7.06
N THR A 79 0.00 6.09 6.53
CA THR A 79 0.25 5.94 5.11
C THR A 79 0.24 4.46 4.76
N LEU A 80 -0.38 4.10 3.64
CA LEU A 80 -0.31 2.75 3.08
C LEU A 80 0.24 2.85 1.66
N PHE A 81 1.52 2.52 1.51
CA PHE A 81 2.21 2.50 0.23
C PHE A 81 1.98 1.19 -0.51
N HIS A 82 1.93 1.27 -1.82
CA HIS A 82 1.83 0.12 -2.71
C HIS A 82 2.60 0.42 -4.00
N ALA A 83 3.80 -0.14 -4.07
CA ALA A 83 4.68 -0.06 -5.22
C ALA A 83 4.35 -1.20 -6.19
N LYS A 84 4.44 -0.92 -7.48
CA LYS A 84 4.41 -1.93 -8.54
C LYS A 84 5.65 -1.79 -9.40
N TYR A 85 6.42 -2.87 -9.49
CA TYR A 85 7.63 -2.94 -10.31
C TYR A 85 7.68 -4.29 -11.04
N THR A 86 8.41 -4.33 -12.15
CA THR A 86 8.58 -5.56 -12.94
C THR A 86 9.96 -6.11 -12.67
N ARG A 87 10.05 -7.31 -12.08
CA ARG A 87 11.31 -8.03 -11.93
C ARG A 87 11.42 -9.06 -13.05
N TRP A 88 12.37 -8.85 -13.97
CA TRP A 88 12.58 -9.64 -15.20
C TRP A 88 11.38 -9.63 -16.16
N ILE A 89 10.32 -10.36 -15.83
CA ILE A 89 9.08 -10.47 -16.61
C ILE A 89 7.83 -10.63 -15.73
N ILE A 90 7.99 -10.67 -14.40
CA ILE A 90 6.90 -10.91 -13.46
C ILE A 90 6.53 -9.57 -12.80
N PRO A 91 5.27 -9.11 -12.88
CA PRO A 91 4.82 -7.95 -12.14
C PRO A 91 4.78 -8.30 -10.66
N VAL A 92 5.58 -7.60 -9.87
CA VAL A 92 5.60 -7.72 -8.41
C VAL A 92 4.98 -6.47 -7.81
N SER A 93 4.21 -6.66 -6.74
CA SER A 93 3.69 -5.58 -5.93
C SER A 93 4.17 -5.73 -4.49
N PHE A 94 4.60 -4.62 -3.90
CA PHE A 94 4.99 -4.55 -2.50
C PHE A 94 4.19 -3.45 -1.82
N GLY A 95 3.64 -3.73 -0.65
CA GLY A 95 2.88 -2.75 0.12
C GLY A 95 3.25 -2.78 1.59
N TYR A 96 3.32 -1.60 2.19
CA TYR A 96 3.67 -1.43 3.59
C TYR A 96 3.00 -0.18 4.16
N GLY A 97 2.67 -0.23 5.44
CA GLY A 97 2.02 0.85 6.17
C GLY A 97 2.98 1.52 7.15
N LEU A 98 2.89 2.84 7.29
CA LEU A 98 3.69 3.62 8.22
C LEU A 98 2.84 4.69 8.88
N ASP A 99 3.04 4.89 10.18
CA ASP A 99 2.52 6.06 10.88
C ASP A 99 3.51 7.22 10.77
N MET A 100 2.97 8.41 10.49
CA MET A 100 3.70 9.66 10.45
C MET A 100 3.17 10.62 11.51
N ASN A 101 4.11 11.25 12.22
CA ASN A 101 3.81 12.42 13.03
C ASN A 101 3.79 13.64 12.12
N THR A 102 2.71 14.40 12.18
CA THR A 102 2.41 15.50 11.26
C THR A 102 2.21 16.79 12.01
N THR A 103 2.85 17.85 11.53
CA THR A 103 2.57 19.24 11.93
C THR A 103 1.96 20.00 10.77
N ARG A 104 1.03 20.91 11.06
CA ARG A 104 0.34 21.71 10.04
C ARG A 104 0.52 23.19 10.30
N GLN A 105 0.97 23.94 9.29
CA GLN A 105 1.04 25.40 9.30
C GLN A 105 0.61 25.96 7.94
N GLY A 106 -0.40 26.82 7.91
CA GLY A 106 -0.81 27.51 6.68
C GLY A 106 -1.20 26.60 5.50
N GLY A 107 -1.75 25.42 5.78
CA GLY A 107 -2.10 24.42 4.74
C GLY A 107 -0.92 23.58 4.23
N GLN A 108 0.29 23.85 4.72
CA GLN A 108 1.45 22.97 4.57
C GLN A 108 1.48 21.97 5.71
N PHE A 109 1.91 20.76 5.39
CA PHE A 109 2.08 19.65 6.29
C PHE A 109 3.56 19.26 6.26
N GLN A 110 4.15 19.09 7.43
CA GLN A 110 5.45 18.44 7.57
C GLN A 110 5.25 17.15 8.33
N PHE A 111 5.92 16.09 7.90
CA PHE A 111 5.78 14.78 8.52
C PHE A 111 7.13 14.09 8.72
N VAL A 112 7.21 13.34 9.81
CA VAL A 112 8.37 12.53 10.18
C VAL A 112 7.90 11.17 10.68
N GLY A 113 8.68 10.13 10.40
CA GLY A 113 8.36 8.80 10.87
C GLY A 113 9.52 7.82 10.74
N SER A 114 9.33 6.66 11.37
CA SER A 114 10.25 5.54 11.31
C SER A 114 9.48 4.25 11.49
N ALA A 115 9.93 3.17 10.84
CA ALA A 115 9.48 1.81 11.11
C ALA A 115 10.63 0.83 10.93
N ASP A 116 10.57 -0.29 11.66
CA ASP A 116 11.43 -1.43 11.39
C ASP A 116 10.76 -2.31 10.34
N LEU A 117 11.35 -2.38 9.14
CA LEU A 117 10.88 -3.25 8.06
C LEU A 117 11.43 -4.68 8.18
N GLY A 118 12.28 -4.93 9.17
CA GLY A 118 13.05 -6.16 9.33
C GLY A 118 14.31 -6.17 8.46
N SER A 119 15.30 -6.94 8.89
CA SER A 119 16.61 -7.03 8.21
C SER A 119 16.53 -7.45 6.75
N LEU A 120 15.53 -8.26 6.38
CA LEU A 120 15.33 -8.71 4.99
C LEU A 120 14.76 -7.62 4.07
N ALA A 121 14.21 -6.53 4.61
CA ALA A 121 13.57 -5.46 3.85
C ALA A 121 14.18 -4.07 4.13
N GLY A 122 15.38 -4.02 4.70
CA GLY A 122 16.19 -2.80 4.83
C GLY A 122 16.40 -2.30 6.26
N GLY A 123 15.92 -3.06 7.26
CA GLY A 123 16.05 -2.72 8.67
C GLY A 123 15.19 -1.50 9.02
N ILE A 124 15.79 -0.57 9.77
CA ILE A 124 15.12 0.66 10.18
C ILE A 124 14.97 1.60 8.99
N TYR A 125 13.71 1.83 8.60
CA TYR A 125 13.31 2.80 7.59
C TYR A 125 12.88 4.10 8.26
N GLN A 126 13.54 5.19 7.91
CA GLN A 126 13.24 6.54 8.42
C GLN A 126 12.84 7.44 7.25
N TYR A 127 11.96 8.40 7.51
CA TYR A 127 11.61 9.40 6.52
C TYR A 127 11.24 10.74 7.14
N THR A 128 11.46 11.77 6.34
CA THR A 128 10.90 13.10 6.52
C THR A 128 10.11 13.45 5.27
N GLY A 129 9.23 14.43 5.36
CA GLY A 129 8.66 15.01 4.16
C GLY A 129 7.71 16.14 4.42
N GLU A 130 7.15 16.61 3.33
CA GLU A 130 6.31 17.78 3.30
C GLU A 130 5.26 17.70 2.20
N GLY A 131 4.25 18.54 2.30
CA GLY A 131 3.30 18.71 1.23
C GLY A 131 2.04 19.46 1.63
N ASN A 132 1.05 19.38 0.77
CA ASN A 132 -0.25 20.02 0.91
C ASN A 132 -1.34 19.18 0.25
N ALA A 133 -2.53 19.75 0.06
CA ALA A 133 -3.67 19.06 -0.52
C ALA A 133 -3.44 18.52 -1.95
N THR A 134 -2.40 18.96 -2.66
CA THR A 134 -2.16 18.64 -4.08
C THR A 134 -0.91 17.80 -4.35
N MET A 135 0.10 17.88 -3.47
CA MET A 135 1.39 17.21 -3.64
C MET A 135 1.93 16.76 -2.28
N LEU A 136 2.54 15.58 -2.24
CA LEU A 136 3.35 15.10 -1.11
C LEU A 136 4.72 14.65 -1.61
N GLN A 137 5.76 14.98 -0.84
CA GLN A 137 7.11 14.50 -1.05
C GLN A 137 7.64 13.85 0.23
N PHE A 138 8.27 12.69 0.09
CA PHE A 138 8.92 11.97 1.18
C PHE A 138 10.39 11.76 0.80
N ILE A 139 11.30 12.02 1.73
CA ILE A 139 12.71 11.66 1.64
C ILE A 139 12.93 10.54 2.64
N TYR A 140 13.38 9.38 2.18
CA TYR A 140 13.56 8.21 3.03
C TYR A 140 15.01 7.70 3.03
N ARG A 141 15.34 6.99 4.10
CA ARG A 141 16.61 6.30 4.27
C ARG A 141 16.42 5.02 5.06
N ALA A 142 17.06 3.96 4.58
CA ALA A 142 17.22 2.67 5.22
C ALA A 142 18.65 2.17 4.96
N GLU A 143 19.02 1.03 5.56
CA GLU A 143 20.37 0.47 5.38
C GLU A 143 20.66 0.10 3.92
N MET A 144 19.65 -0.48 3.23
CA MET A 144 19.79 -1.00 1.87
C MET A 144 19.31 -0.04 0.76
N ASP A 145 18.67 1.08 1.10
CA ASP A 145 18.13 2.01 0.12
C ASP A 145 17.89 3.41 0.69
N HIS A 146 17.90 4.42 -0.17
CA HIS A 146 17.50 5.78 0.14
C HIS A 146 17.00 6.48 -1.12
N GLY A 147 16.16 7.48 -0.95
CA GLY A 147 15.68 8.28 -2.06
C GLY A 147 14.40 9.03 -1.74
N THR A 148 13.57 9.21 -2.76
CA THR A 148 12.43 10.13 -2.70
C THR A 148 11.15 9.49 -3.23
N PHE A 149 10.04 9.75 -2.56
CA PHE A 149 8.70 9.57 -3.13
C PHE A 149 8.14 10.91 -3.54
N TYR A 150 7.63 11.00 -4.76
CA TYR A 150 6.91 12.18 -5.23
C TYR A 150 5.50 11.79 -5.64
N LEU A 151 4.50 12.36 -4.95
CA LEU A 151 3.10 11.98 -5.07
C LEU A 151 2.21 13.17 -5.41
N LYS A 152 1.19 12.90 -6.23
CA LYS A 152 0.13 13.85 -6.58
C LYS A 152 -1.23 13.19 -6.49
N ARG A 153 -2.29 14.01 -6.44
CA ARG A 153 -3.65 13.50 -6.51
C ARG A 153 -3.90 12.77 -7.83
N PRO A 154 -4.58 11.60 -7.81
CA PRO A 154 -5.02 10.97 -9.05
C PRO A 154 -6.06 11.87 -9.76
N PRO A 155 -6.17 11.77 -11.10
CA PRO A 155 -7.27 12.39 -11.83
C PRO A 155 -8.61 12.01 -11.21
N ARG A 156 -9.59 12.92 -11.21
CA ARG A 156 -10.97 12.48 -10.93
C ARG A 156 -11.38 11.58 -12.08
N ASN A 157 -11.87 10.38 -11.76
CA ASN A 157 -12.62 9.62 -12.74
C ASN A 157 -13.86 10.46 -13.07
N LYS A 158 -14.03 10.80 -14.36
CA LYS A 158 -15.25 11.45 -14.85
C LYS A 158 -16.39 10.44 -14.87
#